data_AF-A0A6A4IG53-F1
#
_entry.id   AF-A0A6A4IG53-F1
#
_cell.length_a   1.000
_cell.length_b   1.000
_cell.length_c   1.000
_cell.angle_alpha   90.00
_cell.angle_beta   90.00
_cell.angle_gamma   90.00
#
_symmetry.space_group_name_H-M   'P 1'
#
loop_
_entity.id
_entity.type
_entity.pdbx_description
1 polymer ?
#
loop_
_entity_poly.entity_id
_entity_poly.type
_entity_poly.pdbx_seq_one_letter_code
_entity_poly.pdbx_strand_id
1 'polypeptide(L)'
;DFVPRPKNSFFIFRNQYVRQNARRPNAVKARYSSLCTDRSMSKRARDAWRALSQSERNHFKALAEVEKHEHAQAHPGYRFRPAKRA
;
A
#
# COMPACT_ATOMS: atom_id res chain seq x y z
N ASP A 1 9.11 18.76 7.64
CA ASP A 1 8.22 17.60 7.74
C ASP A 1 8.41 16.64 6.58
N PHE A 2 8.52 15.33 6.85
CA PHE A 2 8.56 14.29 5.81
C PHE A 2 7.15 13.81 5.51
N VAL A 3 6.69 14.00 4.28
CA VAL A 3 5.39 13.49 3.80
C VAL A 3 5.64 12.19 3.02
N PRO A 4 5.04 11.05 3.44
CA PRO A 4 5.18 9.79 2.72
C PRO A 4 4.46 9.85 1.36
N ARG A 5 4.84 8.99 0.42
CA ARG A 5 4.18 8.92 -0.89
C ARG A 5 2.72 8.45 -0.75
N PRO A 6 1.79 8.94 -1.60
CA PRO A 6 0.46 8.35 -1.69
C PRO A 6 0.57 6.88 -2.13
N LYS A 7 -0.32 6.05 -1.59
CA LYS A 7 -0.35 4.61 -1.86
C LYS A 7 -0.88 4.36 -3.28
N ASN A 8 -0.21 3.50 -4.04
CA ASN A 8 -0.76 3.02 -5.31
C ASN A 8 -1.75 1.86 -5.09
N SER A 9 -2.42 1.45 -6.16
CA SER A 9 -3.46 0.39 -6.14
C SER A 9 -2.97 -0.92 -5.54
N PHE A 10 -1.74 -1.35 -5.87
CA PHE A 10 -1.14 -2.55 -5.30
C PHE A 10 -0.86 -2.41 -3.80
N PHE A 11 -0.37 -1.26 -3.33
CA PHE A 11 -0.12 -1.04 -1.91
C PHE A 11 -1.42 -1.03 -1.09
N ILE A 12 -2.50 -0.45 -1.64
CA ILE A 12 -3.84 -0.50 -1.03
C ILE A 12 -4.30 -1.96 -0.91
N PHE A 13 -4.25 -2.71 -2.02
CA PHE A 13 -4.60 -4.14 -2.03
C PHE A 13 -3.74 -4.95 -1.05
N ARG A 14 -2.41 -4.78 -1.06
CA ARG A 14 -1.51 -5.53 -0.19
C ARG A 14 -1.83 -5.30 1.28
N ASN A 15 -2.14 -4.06 1.67
CA ASN A 15 -2.51 -3.74 3.04
C ASN A 15 -3.81 -4.46 3.43
N GLN A 16 -4.81 -4.48 2.55
CA GLN A 16 -6.05 -5.23 2.77
C GLN A 16 -5.79 -6.74 2.83
N TYR A 17 -5.02 -7.29 1.90
CA TYR A 17 -4.66 -8.71 1.86
C TYR A 17 -3.95 -9.16 3.14
N VAL A 18 -2.97 -8.39 3.61
CA VAL A 18 -2.25 -8.68 4.86
C VAL A 18 -3.20 -8.63 6.05
N ARG A 19 -4.11 -7.63 6.14
CA ARG A 19 -5.10 -7.58 7.22
C ARG A 19 -6.03 -8.79 7.24
N GLN A 20 -6.43 -9.28 6.07
CA GLN A 20 -7.32 -10.45 5.94
C GLN A 20 -6.60 -11.78 6.22
N ASN A 21 -5.31 -11.89 5.87
CA ASN A 21 -4.55 -13.14 5.91
C ASN A 21 -3.59 -13.25 7.11
N ALA A 22 -3.46 -12.19 7.92
CA ALA A 22 -2.65 -12.21 9.13
C ALA A 22 -3.31 -13.09 10.20
N ARG A 23 -2.69 -14.23 10.50
CA ARG A 23 -3.14 -15.22 11.50
C ARG A 23 -3.11 -14.74 12.98
N ARG A 24 -2.71 -13.50 13.27
CA ARG A 24 -2.59 -12.98 14.64
C ARG A 24 -3.17 -11.55 14.74
N PRO A 25 -4.20 -11.29 15.58
CA PRO A 25 -4.77 -9.96 15.76
C PRO A 25 -3.79 -8.93 16.37
N ASN A 26 -2.70 -9.38 17.01
CA ASN A 26 -1.68 -8.52 17.62
C ASN A 26 -0.49 -8.15 16.71
N ALA A 27 -0.38 -8.72 15.50
CA ALA A 27 0.69 -8.33 14.57
C ALA A 27 0.42 -6.99 13.87
N VAL A 28 -0.82 -6.48 13.98
CA VAL A 28 -1.30 -5.26 13.30
C VAL A 28 -0.90 -3.98 14.06
N LYS A 29 -0.46 -4.08 15.33
CA LYS A 29 -0.09 -2.92 16.17
C LYS A 29 1.32 -2.37 15.92
N ALA A 30 2.16 -3.03 15.12
CA ALA A 30 3.39 -2.43 14.67
C ALA A 30 3.06 -1.45 13.53
N ARG A 31 2.76 -0.19 13.88
CA ARG A 31 2.65 0.95 12.95
C ARG A 31 3.73 0.82 11.88
N TYR A 32 3.35 0.38 10.67
CA TYR A 32 4.16 0.50 9.45
C TYR A 32 5.66 0.19 9.61
N SER A 33 6.05 -0.67 10.57
CA SER A 33 7.45 -0.94 10.84
C SER A 33 7.92 -1.86 9.73
N SER A 34 8.75 -1.26 8.90
CA SER A 34 9.32 -1.64 7.61
C SER A 34 10.09 -2.98 7.60
N LEU A 35 9.91 -3.86 8.58
CA LEU A 35 10.77 -5.03 8.76
C LEU A 35 10.02 -6.36 8.95
N CYS A 36 8.70 -6.38 9.17
CA CYS A 36 7.96 -7.63 9.42
C CYS A 36 6.65 -7.78 8.63
N THR A 37 6.54 -7.22 7.42
CA THR A 37 5.64 -7.85 6.44
C THR A 37 6.37 -9.09 5.97
N ASP A 38 6.13 -10.22 6.65
CA ASP A 38 6.69 -11.53 6.36
C ASP A 38 6.95 -11.69 4.85
N ARG A 39 8.19 -12.03 4.47
CA ARG A 39 8.61 -12.17 3.07
C ARG A 39 7.63 -13.05 2.28
N SER A 40 7.01 -14.01 2.96
CA SER A 40 5.94 -14.85 2.41
C SER A 40 4.66 -14.07 2.08
N MET A 41 4.24 -13.11 2.90
CA MET A 41 2.99 -12.34 2.71
C MET A 41 3.09 -11.37 1.54
N SER A 42 4.22 -10.69 1.36
CA SER A 42 4.41 -9.83 0.18
C SER A 42 4.45 -10.66 -1.12
N LYS A 43 5.04 -11.85 -1.07
CA LYS A 43 5.03 -12.79 -2.22
C LYS A 43 3.61 -13.26 -2.53
N ARG A 44 2.87 -13.74 -1.52
CA ARG A 44 1.47 -14.19 -1.66
C ARG A 44 0.54 -13.08 -2.14
N ALA A 45 0.69 -11.86 -1.62
CA ALA A 45 -0.10 -10.72 -2.09
C ALA A 45 0.20 -10.39 -3.56
N ARG A 46 1.46 -10.45 -3.99
CA ARG A 46 1.81 -10.25 -5.40
C ARG A 46 1.15 -11.32 -6.29
N ASP A 47 1.20 -12.58 -5.86
CA ASP A 47 0.64 -13.69 -6.64
C ASP A 47 -0.91 -13.59 -6.68
N ALA A 48 -1.55 -13.23 -5.57
CA ALA A 48 -3.00 -12.95 -5.52
C ALA A 48 -3.39 -11.74 -6.39
N TRP A 49 -2.61 -10.65 -6.38
CA TRP A 49 -2.84 -9.49 -7.25
C TRP A 49 -2.79 -9.85 -8.74
N ARG A 50 -1.89 -10.76 -9.11
CA ARG A 50 -1.80 -11.30 -10.48
C ARG A 50 -3.02 -12.14 -10.86
N ALA A 51 -3.64 -12.81 -9.88
CA ALA A 51 -4.85 -13.60 -10.07
C ALA A 51 -6.16 -12.78 -10.05
N LEU A 52 -6.15 -11.53 -9.56
CA LEU A 52 -7.35 -10.68 -9.55
C LEU A 52 -7.92 -10.45 -10.94
N SER A 53 -9.24 -10.42 -11.01
CA SER A 53 -9.99 -10.02 -12.20
C SER A 53 -9.75 -8.55 -12.56
N GLN A 54 -10.08 -8.18 -13.80
CA GLN A 54 -9.92 -6.80 -14.26
C GLN A 54 -10.83 -5.83 -13.48
N SER A 55 -12.03 -6.25 -13.08
CA SER A 55 -12.97 -5.46 -12.28
C SER A 55 -12.40 -5.16 -10.89
N GLU A 56 -11.87 -6.16 -10.20
CA GLU A 56 -11.23 -5.99 -8.89
C GLU A 56 -10.01 -5.08 -8.98
N ARG A 57 -9.16 -5.27 -10.00
CA ARG A 57 -8.04 -4.36 -10.25
C ARG A 57 -8.49 -2.92 -10.49
N ASN A 58 -9.61 -2.72 -11.20
CA ASN A 58 -10.17 -1.41 -11.45
C ASN A 58 -10.71 -0.77 -10.16
N HIS A 59 -11.31 -1.56 -9.26
CA HIS A 59 -11.71 -1.08 -7.94
C HIS A 59 -10.50 -0.52 -7.16
N PHE A 60 -9.39 -1.26 -7.09
CA PHE A 60 -8.18 -0.77 -6.41
C PHE A 60 -7.50 0.40 -7.12
N LYS A 61 -7.63 0.53 -8.45
CA LYS A 61 -7.18 1.71 -9.20
C LYS A 61 -8.01 2.94 -8.82
N ALA A 62 -9.34 2.81 -8.73
CA ALA A 62 -10.20 3.91 -8.32
C ALA A 62 -9.84 4.40 -6.91
N LEU A 63 -9.64 3.48 -5.96
CA LEU A 63 -9.17 3.82 -4.60
C LEU A 63 -7.81 4.54 -4.60
N ALA A 64 -6.89 4.15 -5.49
CA ALA A 64 -5.59 4.80 -5.59
C ALA A 64 -5.66 6.23 -6.14
N GLU A 65 -6.57 6.49 -7.10
CA GLU A 65 -6.80 7.85 -7.58
C GLU A 65 -7.44 8.73 -6.51
N VAL A 66 -8.35 8.20 -5.69
CA VAL A 66 -8.90 8.91 -4.53
C VAL A 66 -7.80 9.25 -3.52
N GLU A 67 -6.97 8.30 -3.10
CA GLU A 67 -5.86 8.56 -2.16
C GLU A 67 -4.89 9.60 -2.73
N LYS A 68 -4.59 9.54 -4.03
CA LYS A 68 -3.73 10.53 -4.71
C LYS A 68 -4.35 11.92 -4.70
N HIS A 69 -5.66 12.02 -4.95
CA HIS A 69 -6.38 13.29 -4.91
C HIS A 69 -6.43 13.87 -3.49
N GLU A 70 -6.82 13.07 -2.49
CA GLU A 70 -6.84 13.46 -1.08
C GLU A 70 -5.45 13.89 -0.60
N HIS A 71 -4.41 13.15 -0.98
CA HIS A 71 -3.02 13.51 -0.65
C HIS A 71 -2.60 14.83 -1.31
N ALA A 72 -3.02 15.09 -2.55
CA ALA A 72 -2.74 16.35 -3.22
C ALA A 72 -3.45 17.55 -2.56
N GLN A 73 -4.67 17.35 -2.07
CA GLN A 73 -5.43 18.35 -1.32
C GLN A 73 -4.84 18.59 0.07
N ALA A 74 -4.48 17.53 0.79
CA ALA A 74 -3.91 17.61 2.14
C ALA A 74 -2.47 18.15 2.16
N HIS A 75 -1.72 17.94 1.08
CA HIS A 75 -0.33 18.36 0.95
C HIS A 75 -0.11 19.17 -0.33
N PRO A 76 -0.64 20.41 -0.41
CA PRO A 76 -0.42 21.28 -1.55
C PRO A 76 1.08 21.57 -1.69
N GLY A 77 1.61 21.43 -2.91
CA GLY A 77 3.05 21.58 -3.18
C GLY A 77 3.92 20.35 -2.88
N TYR A 78 3.32 19.22 -2.49
CA TYR A 78 4.06 17.97 -2.37
C TYR A 78 4.74 17.58 -3.69
N ARG A 79 6.05 17.31 -3.64
CA ARG A 79 6.83 16.81 -4.76
C ARG A 79 7.71 15.65 -4.31
N PHE A 80 7.61 14.53 -5.00
CA PHE A 80 8.46 13.37 -4.72
C PHE A 80 9.94 13.68 -5.02
N ARG A 81 10.79 13.53 -4.01
CA ARG A 81 12.24 13.69 -4.11
C ARG A 81 12.91 12.39 -3.64
N PRO A 82 13.26 11.48 -4.56
CA PRO A 82 13.93 10.24 -4.17
C PRO A 82 15.30 10.56 -3.57
N ALA A 83 15.55 10.06 -2.35
CA ALA A 83 16.91 10.05 -1.81
C ALA A 83 17.74 9.05 -2.62
N LYS A 84 18.86 9.50 -3.19
CA LYS A 84 19.86 8.56 -3.74
C LYS A 84 20.44 7.80 -2.55
N ARG A 85 20.36 6.47 -2.57
CA ARG A 85 21.18 5.64 -1.68
C ARG A 85 22.62 5.80 -2.15
N ALA A 86 23.49 6.33 -1.29
CA ALA A 86 24.94 6.32 -1.49
C ALA A 86 25.47 4.89 -1.37
#